data_AF-A0A349Y4L3-F1
#
_entry.id   AF-A0A349Y4L3-F1
#
_cell.length_a   1.000
_cell.length_b   1.000
_cell.length_c   1.000
_cell.angle_alpha   90.00
_cell.angle_beta   90.00
_cell.angle_gamma   90.00
#
_symmetry.space_group_name_H-M   'P 1'
#
loop_
_entity.id
_entity.type
_entity.pdbx_description
1 polymer ?
#
loop_
_entity_poly.entity_id
_entity_poly.type
_entity_poly.pdbx_seq_one_letter_code
_entity_poly.pdbx_strand_id
1 'polypeptide(L)'
;TQALLSHPSLGEPVVLDLLRVTGSKAARYDLPLHFNGHIMDVGFKSQSALAARPVLGKANGYQHVWIDAASEPTSDARSLTWLLDGRFYTYRFASTAPSRALIGESGANDPSFNLRREPMLLQRVDGQAATTFYGVLEPHGQYDGTAETVRGANSRIDRLTHYRGKDADVLVLDLAGGKQLAVGIADDPAKGGSHEVSGGGHSWRWDGGWKRFDTGTRTGKDGK
;
A
#
# COMPACT_ATOMS: atom_id res chain seq x y z
N THR A 1 -12.18 3.21 0.54
CA THR A 1 -12.06 4.58 0.04
C THR A 1 -10.80 4.68 -0.79
N GLN A 2 -10.91 5.15 -2.02
CA GLN A 2 -9.75 5.49 -2.85
C GLN A 2 -9.76 6.99 -3.10
N ALA A 3 -8.59 7.63 -3.03
CA ALA A 3 -8.43 9.06 -3.27
C ALA A 3 -7.20 9.32 -4.14
N LEU A 4 -7.36 10.20 -5.13
CA LEU A 4 -6.25 10.72 -5.93
C LEU A 4 -5.78 12.05 -5.33
N LEU A 5 -4.50 12.10 -4.94
CA LEU A 5 -3.93 13.22 -4.20
C LEU A 5 -2.73 13.80 -4.95
N SER A 6 -2.75 15.11 -5.20
CA SER A 6 -1.60 15.83 -5.75
C SER A 6 -0.90 16.62 -4.66
N HIS A 7 0.42 16.61 -4.60
CA HIS A 7 1.18 17.49 -3.71
C HIS A 7 2.41 18.00 -4.45
N PRO A 8 2.81 19.28 -4.30
CA PRO A 8 3.94 19.86 -5.04
C PRO A 8 5.25 19.09 -4.92
N SER A 9 5.43 18.30 -3.84
CA SER A 9 6.62 17.48 -3.64
C SER A 9 6.58 16.08 -4.28
N LEU A 10 5.43 15.56 -4.74
CA LEU A 10 5.31 14.19 -5.28
C LEU A 10 5.62 14.08 -6.78
N GLY A 11 5.66 15.20 -7.52
CA GLY A 11 5.93 15.21 -8.96
C GLY A 11 4.74 14.76 -9.82
N GLU A 12 4.04 13.72 -9.38
CA GLU A 12 2.81 13.19 -9.99
C GLU A 12 1.74 12.96 -8.91
N PRO A 13 0.44 12.88 -9.26
CA PRO A 13 -0.61 12.48 -8.32
C PRO A 13 -0.43 11.03 -7.84
N VAL A 14 -0.77 10.79 -6.58
CA VAL A 14 -0.70 9.45 -5.96
C VAL A 14 -2.08 8.94 -5.60
N VAL A 15 -2.26 7.62 -5.62
CA VAL A 15 -3.51 6.98 -5.19
C VAL A 15 -3.34 6.50 -3.76
N LEU A 16 -4.16 7.02 -2.86
CA LEU A 16 -4.29 6.56 -1.49
C LEU A 16 -5.47 5.59 -1.42
N ASP A 17 -5.28 4.42 -0.82
CA ASP A 17 -6.32 3.42 -0.60
C ASP A 17 -6.46 3.08 0.88
N LEU A 18 -7.72 2.94 1.32
CA LEU A 18 -8.09 2.51 2.66
C LEU A 18 -9.31 1.58 2.56
N LEU A 19 -9.10 0.32 2.88
CA LEU A 19 -10.12 -0.73 2.86
C LEU A 19 -10.31 -1.29 4.26
N ARG A 20 -11.47 -1.02 4.86
CA ARG A 20 -11.88 -1.59 6.15
C ARG A 20 -12.67 -2.86 5.91
N VAL A 21 -12.37 -3.92 6.64
CA VAL A 21 -13.19 -5.12 6.68
C VAL A 21 -13.53 -5.45 8.13
N THR A 22 -14.80 -5.74 8.38
CA THR A 22 -15.31 -6.16 9.68
C THR A 22 -16.23 -7.35 9.46
N GLY A 23 -15.94 -8.45 10.13
CA GLY A 23 -16.72 -9.67 10.15
C GLY A 23 -17.16 -10.04 11.57
N SER A 24 -18.12 -10.95 11.67
CA SER A 24 -18.60 -11.47 12.96
C SER A 24 -17.73 -12.60 13.52
N LYS A 25 -16.77 -13.13 12.73
CA LYS A 25 -15.89 -14.25 13.08
C LYS A 25 -14.49 -14.02 12.51
N ALA A 26 -13.49 -14.65 13.13
CA ALA A 26 -12.13 -14.67 12.61
C ALA A 26 -12.06 -15.34 11.24
N ALA A 27 -11.36 -14.73 10.29
CA ALA A 27 -11.22 -15.18 8.91
C ALA A 27 -9.82 -14.86 8.35
N ARG A 28 -9.59 -15.30 7.10
CA ARG A 28 -8.47 -14.86 6.26
C ARG A 28 -8.96 -13.74 5.35
N TYR A 29 -8.20 -12.66 5.26
CA TYR A 29 -8.44 -11.56 4.33
C TYR A 29 -7.26 -11.42 3.39
N ASP A 30 -7.54 -11.41 2.10
CA ASP A 30 -6.56 -11.33 1.03
C ASP A 30 -6.88 -10.10 0.16
N LEU A 31 -5.95 -9.16 0.06
CA LEU A 31 -6.05 -8.00 -0.81
C LEU A 31 -4.97 -8.06 -1.90
N PRO A 32 -5.33 -8.43 -3.15
CA PRO A 32 -4.40 -8.48 -4.26
C PRO A 32 -4.20 -7.11 -4.91
N LEU A 33 -2.96 -6.84 -5.31
CA LEU A 33 -2.60 -5.83 -6.29
C LEU A 33 -1.98 -6.55 -7.49
N HIS A 34 -2.73 -6.63 -8.58
CA HIS A 34 -2.17 -6.97 -9.89
C HIS A 34 -1.50 -5.73 -10.46
N PHE A 35 -0.24 -5.86 -10.89
CA PHE A 35 0.49 -4.75 -11.49
C PHE A 35 1.11 -5.17 -12.81
N ASN A 36 1.41 -4.20 -13.65
CA ASN A 36 2.17 -4.40 -14.88
C ASN A 36 3.54 -3.73 -14.72
N GLY A 37 4.61 -4.43 -15.10
CA GLY A 37 5.97 -3.93 -15.04
C GLY A 37 6.94 -4.92 -14.41
N HIS A 38 8.19 -4.47 -14.27
CA HIS A 38 9.29 -5.26 -13.75
C HIS A 38 9.64 -4.81 -12.33
N ILE A 39 9.66 -5.74 -11.36
CA ILE A 39 10.04 -5.43 -9.98
C ILE A 39 11.48 -4.94 -9.95
N MET A 40 11.69 -3.76 -9.38
CA MET A 40 13.00 -3.12 -9.22
C MET A 40 13.51 -3.23 -7.78
N ASP A 41 12.61 -3.15 -6.80
CA ASP A 41 12.96 -3.20 -5.39
C ASP A 41 11.85 -3.85 -4.56
N VAL A 42 12.26 -4.65 -3.58
CA VAL A 42 11.40 -5.31 -2.61
C VAL A 42 11.76 -4.77 -1.23
N GLY A 43 10.99 -3.79 -0.76
CA GLY A 43 11.22 -3.09 0.51
C GLY A 43 10.80 -3.88 1.75
N PHE A 44 10.97 -5.20 1.73
CA PHE A 44 10.70 -6.09 2.85
C PHE A 44 11.47 -7.40 2.73
N LYS A 45 11.77 -8.02 3.88
CA LYS A 45 12.37 -9.36 3.90
C LYS A 45 11.33 -10.40 3.51
N SER A 46 11.72 -11.29 2.61
CA SER A 46 10.90 -12.42 2.19
C SER A 46 11.76 -13.66 1.95
N GLN A 47 11.12 -14.82 2.03
CA GLN A 47 11.72 -16.09 1.64
C GLN A 47 11.27 -16.44 0.22
N SER A 48 12.23 -16.56 -0.69
CA SER A 48 11.97 -16.93 -2.08
C SER A 48 11.83 -18.44 -2.26
N ALA A 49 10.88 -18.83 -3.11
CA ALA A 49 10.63 -20.20 -3.54
C ALA A 49 11.59 -20.58 -4.69
N LEU A 50 12.86 -20.79 -4.38
CA LEU A 50 13.93 -20.95 -5.38
C LEU A 50 13.87 -22.28 -6.16
N ALA A 51 13.44 -23.37 -5.51
CA ALA A 51 13.46 -24.71 -6.12
C ALA A 51 12.12 -25.08 -6.76
N ALA A 52 11.01 -24.71 -6.13
CA ALA A 52 9.67 -25.00 -6.60
C ALA A 52 8.70 -23.94 -6.07
N ARG A 53 7.89 -23.37 -6.98
CA ARG A 53 6.87 -22.37 -6.66
C ARG A 53 5.62 -23.10 -6.16
N PRO A 54 5.14 -22.88 -4.93
CA PRO A 54 3.90 -23.47 -4.49
C PRO A 54 2.71 -22.75 -5.16
N VAL A 55 1.60 -23.48 -5.32
CA VAL A 55 0.31 -22.89 -5.72
C VAL A 55 -0.30 -22.18 -4.50
N LEU A 56 -0.85 -20.98 -4.70
CA LEU A 56 -1.37 -20.13 -3.63
C LEU A 56 -2.52 -20.79 -2.83
N GLY A 57 -3.36 -21.60 -3.49
CA GLY A 57 -4.46 -22.31 -2.87
C GLY A 57 -5.09 -23.37 -3.79
N LYS A 58 -6.19 -23.98 -3.33
CA LYS A 58 -6.77 -25.17 -3.99
C LYS A 58 -8.01 -24.89 -4.86
N ALA A 59 -8.66 -23.73 -4.71
CA ALA A 59 -9.94 -23.45 -5.34
C ALA A 59 -10.19 -21.94 -5.52
N ASN A 60 -11.27 -21.58 -6.24
CA ASN A 60 -11.77 -20.21 -6.40
C ASN A 60 -10.76 -19.22 -7.02
N GLY A 61 -9.95 -19.69 -7.94
CA GLY A 61 -8.93 -18.89 -8.65
C GLY A 61 -7.55 -18.97 -8.00
N TYR A 62 -7.46 -19.27 -6.71
CA TYR A 62 -6.19 -19.43 -6.00
C TYR A 62 -5.34 -20.57 -6.55
N GLN A 63 -5.97 -21.59 -7.16
CA GLN A 63 -5.27 -22.68 -7.84
C GLN A 63 -4.52 -22.25 -9.10
N HIS A 64 -4.71 -21.02 -9.57
CA HIS A 64 -4.09 -20.48 -10.77
C HIS A 64 -2.95 -19.50 -10.51
N VAL A 65 -2.53 -19.35 -9.25
CA VAL A 65 -1.45 -18.43 -8.85
C VAL A 65 -0.28 -19.22 -8.28
N TRP A 66 0.90 -18.99 -8.83
CA TRP A 66 2.18 -19.42 -8.26
C TRP A 66 2.68 -18.40 -7.24
N ILE A 67 3.40 -18.85 -6.22
CA ILE A 67 4.06 -17.98 -5.23
C ILE A 67 5.56 -18.00 -5.42
N ASP A 68 6.14 -16.82 -5.60
CA ASP A 68 7.57 -16.59 -5.80
C ASP A 68 8.30 -16.30 -4.49
N ALA A 69 7.65 -15.53 -3.61
CA ALA A 69 8.21 -15.20 -2.32
C ALA A 69 7.11 -14.88 -1.30
N ALA A 70 7.40 -15.13 -0.03
CA ALA A 70 6.50 -14.80 1.08
C ALA A 70 7.27 -14.13 2.22
N SER A 71 6.70 -13.08 2.81
CA SER A 71 7.21 -12.51 4.06
C SER A 71 6.61 -13.21 5.28
N GLU A 72 7.28 -13.07 6.42
CA GLU A 72 6.63 -13.25 7.72
C GLU A 72 5.55 -12.17 7.94
N PRO A 73 4.53 -12.45 8.77
CA PRO A 73 3.48 -11.48 9.07
C PRO A 73 4.04 -10.34 9.94
N THR A 74 3.75 -9.10 9.54
CA THR A 74 4.08 -7.89 10.32
C THR A 74 3.01 -6.82 10.10
N SER A 75 2.90 -5.88 11.04
CA SER A 75 2.09 -4.67 10.90
C SER A 75 2.88 -3.47 10.36
N ASP A 76 4.19 -3.63 10.15
CA ASP A 76 5.04 -2.57 9.60
C ASP A 76 4.69 -2.27 8.14
N ALA A 77 4.80 -0.99 7.77
CA ALA A 77 4.69 -0.57 6.38
C ALA A 77 5.83 -1.17 5.54
N ARG A 78 5.46 -1.67 4.36
CA ARG A 78 6.37 -2.25 3.38
C ARG A 78 6.19 -1.56 2.03
N SER A 79 7.15 -1.77 1.13
CA SER A 79 7.06 -1.26 -0.24
C SER A 79 7.40 -2.31 -1.28
N LEU A 80 6.81 -2.17 -2.46
CA LEU A 80 7.23 -2.84 -3.68
C LEU A 80 7.35 -1.78 -4.78
N THR A 81 8.50 -1.74 -5.46
CA THR A 81 8.75 -0.81 -6.56
C THR A 81 8.90 -1.56 -7.85
N TRP A 82 8.25 -1.11 -8.92
CA TRP A 82 8.40 -1.65 -10.26
C TRP A 82 8.57 -0.55 -11.33
N LEU A 83 9.13 -0.92 -12.48
CA LEU A 83 9.29 -0.08 -13.64
C LEU A 83 8.30 -0.52 -14.73
N LEU A 84 7.59 0.43 -15.32
CA LEU A 84 6.73 0.22 -16.48
C LEU A 84 6.91 1.40 -17.44
N ASP A 85 7.25 1.10 -18.70
CA ASP A 85 7.35 2.08 -19.80
C ASP A 85 8.10 3.37 -19.43
N GLY A 86 9.25 3.22 -18.77
CA GLY A 86 10.10 4.34 -18.38
C GLY A 86 9.63 5.11 -17.14
N ARG A 87 8.64 4.61 -16.39
CA ARG A 87 8.16 5.21 -15.14
C ARG A 87 8.22 4.22 -13.99
N PHE A 88 8.68 4.70 -12.83
CA PHE A 88 8.68 3.90 -11.62
C PHE A 88 7.35 4.04 -10.89
N TYR A 89 6.96 2.97 -10.22
CA TYR A 89 5.79 2.92 -9.37
C TYR A 89 6.21 2.27 -8.06
N THR A 90 6.01 2.96 -6.94
CA THR A 90 6.15 2.36 -5.61
C THR A 90 4.77 2.22 -4.99
N TYR A 91 4.40 1.00 -4.59
CA TYR A 91 3.27 0.77 -3.70
C TYR A 91 3.77 0.58 -2.28
N ARG A 92 3.40 1.48 -1.37
CA ARG A 92 3.58 1.32 0.08
C ARG A 92 2.31 0.85 0.70
N PHE A 93 2.40 -0.11 1.61
CA PHE A 93 1.22 -0.76 2.18
C PHE A 93 1.45 -1.30 3.58
N ALA A 94 0.37 -1.37 4.34
CA ALA A 94 0.29 -2.07 5.61
C ALA A 94 -1.16 -2.41 5.95
N SER A 95 -1.32 -3.08 7.08
CA SER A 95 -2.61 -3.40 7.66
C SER A 95 -2.59 -3.20 9.18
N THR A 96 -3.76 -2.97 9.78
CA THR A 96 -3.87 -2.81 11.24
C THR A 96 -3.61 -4.10 12.01
N ALA A 97 -3.78 -5.26 11.37
CA ALA A 97 -3.35 -6.54 11.88
C ALA A 97 -2.12 -7.06 11.11
N PRO A 98 -1.28 -7.93 11.70
CA PRO A 98 -0.12 -8.47 11.01
C PRO A 98 -0.51 -9.18 9.70
N SER A 99 0.12 -8.78 8.60
CA SER A 99 -0.11 -9.39 7.29
C SER A 99 1.17 -9.92 6.65
N ARG A 100 1.05 -11.02 5.92
CA ARG A 100 2.09 -11.48 4.99
C ARG A 100 1.99 -10.71 3.68
N ALA A 101 3.14 -10.42 3.08
CA ALA A 101 3.25 -10.00 1.70
C ALA A 101 3.68 -11.21 0.86
N LEU A 102 2.87 -11.59 -0.12
CA LEU A 102 3.18 -12.68 -1.05
C LEU A 102 3.39 -12.09 -2.44
N ILE A 103 4.54 -12.34 -3.03
CA ILE A 103 4.80 -12.06 -4.45
C ILE A 103 4.43 -13.32 -5.22
N GLY A 104 3.61 -13.16 -6.24
CA GLY A 104 3.16 -14.28 -7.06
C GLY A 104 2.83 -13.88 -8.48
N GLU A 105 2.37 -14.86 -9.25
CA GLU A 105 2.11 -14.71 -10.67
C GLU A 105 1.01 -15.69 -11.11
N SER A 106 0.16 -15.27 -12.05
CA SER A 106 -0.81 -16.18 -12.67
C SER A 106 -0.15 -17.25 -13.56
N GLY A 107 -0.88 -18.33 -13.81
CA GLY A 107 -0.49 -19.42 -14.71
C GLY A 107 -0.18 -20.74 -14.00
N ALA A 108 -0.61 -20.92 -12.76
CA ALA A 108 -0.63 -22.24 -12.14
C ALA A 108 -1.77 -23.09 -12.70
N ASN A 109 -1.55 -24.41 -12.78
CA ASN A 109 -2.53 -25.37 -13.29
C ASN A 109 -3.15 -24.98 -14.66
N ASP A 110 -2.33 -24.44 -15.57
CA ASP A 110 -2.75 -24.03 -16.91
C ASP A 110 -1.93 -24.78 -17.99
N PRO A 111 -2.20 -26.09 -18.22
CA PRO A 111 -1.42 -26.92 -19.12
C PRO A 111 -1.54 -26.51 -20.60
N SER A 112 -2.59 -25.74 -20.94
CA SER A 112 -2.83 -25.26 -22.29
C SER A 112 -2.30 -23.84 -22.52
N PHE A 113 -1.63 -23.23 -21.53
CA PHE A 113 -1.05 -21.89 -21.64
C PHE A 113 -2.05 -20.80 -22.03
N ASN A 114 -3.29 -20.91 -21.53
CA ASN A 114 -4.36 -19.95 -21.84
C ASN A 114 -4.26 -18.67 -21.00
N LEU A 115 -3.63 -18.72 -19.83
CA LEU A 115 -3.48 -17.60 -18.92
C LEU A 115 -2.23 -16.81 -19.26
N ARG A 116 -2.39 -15.48 -19.37
CA ARG A 116 -1.25 -14.58 -19.36
C ARG A 116 -0.53 -14.68 -18.02
N ARG A 117 0.78 -14.43 -18.07
CA ARG A 117 1.65 -14.30 -16.91
C ARG A 117 1.52 -12.88 -16.37
N GLU A 118 0.86 -12.72 -15.24
CA GLU A 118 0.60 -11.43 -14.61
C GLU A 118 1.15 -11.46 -13.18
N PRO A 119 2.10 -10.58 -12.84
CA PRO A 119 2.63 -10.52 -11.49
C PRO A 119 1.61 -9.87 -10.55
N MET A 120 1.69 -10.26 -9.28
CA MET A 120 0.86 -9.72 -8.22
C MET A 120 1.59 -9.62 -6.89
N LEU A 121 1.11 -8.71 -6.07
CA LEU A 121 1.39 -8.64 -4.65
C LEU A 121 0.10 -8.93 -3.89
N LEU A 122 0.11 -9.94 -3.02
CA LEU A 122 -1.01 -10.26 -2.14
C LEU A 122 -0.70 -9.87 -0.70
N GLN A 123 -1.54 -9.05 -0.09
CA GLN A 123 -1.53 -8.85 1.36
C GLN A 123 -2.48 -9.87 2.01
N ARG A 124 -1.96 -10.72 2.89
CA ARG A 124 -2.73 -11.76 3.59
C ARG A 124 -2.74 -11.54 5.08
N VAL A 125 -3.92 -11.31 5.66
CA VAL A 125 -4.17 -11.30 7.11
C VAL A 125 -4.86 -12.60 7.48
N ASP A 126 -4.37 -13.28 8.52
CA ASP A 126 -4.91 -14.56 9.00
C ASP A 126 -5.52 -14.42 10.41
N GLY A 127 -6.66 -15.08 10.62
CA GLY A 127 -7.25 -15.27 11.94
C GLY A 127 -7.81 -14.01 12.59
N GLN A 128 -8.21 -13.00 11.81
CA GLN A 128 -8.74 -11.73 12.32
C GLN A 128 -10.22 -11.60 12.03
N ALA A 129 -10.98 -11.00 12.94
CA ALA A 129 -12.38 -10.65 12.71
C ALA A 129 -12.53 -9.30 12.01
N ALA A 130 -11.51 -8.44 12.08
CA ALA A 130 -11.49 -7.16 11.40
C ALA A 130 -10.04 -6.77 11.08
N THR A 131 -9.85 -6.03 9.99
CA THR A 131 -8.59 -5.38 9.65
C THR A 131 -8.85 -4.21 8.72
N THR A 132 -7.97 -3.22 8.75
CA THR A 132 -7.93 -2.17 7.73
C THR A 132 -6.66 -2.35 6.93
N PHE A 133 -6.79 -2.54 5.63
CA PHE A 133 -5.68 -2.43 4.68
C PHE A 133 -5.57 -0.98 4.24
N TYR A 134 -4.34 -0.48 4.17
CA TYR A 134 -4.08 0.87 3.70
C TYR A 134 -2.81 0.91 2.88
N GLY A 135 -2.80 1.76 1.86
CA GLY A 135 -1.68 1.87 0.95
C GLY A 135 -1.64 3.18 0.19
N VAL A 136 -0.49 3.44 -0.43
CA VAL A 136 -0.31 4.52 -1.39
C VAL A 136 0.46 4.00 -2.60
N LEU A 137 -0.13 4.19 -3.78
CA LEU A 137 0.49 3.93 -5.07
C LEU A 137 1.03 5.26 -5.62
N GLU A 138 2.34 5.32 -5.80
CA GLU A 138 3.05 6.50 -6.25
C GLU A 138 3.72 6.25 -7.60
N PRO A 139 3.27 6.89 -8.68
CA PRO A 139 4.09 7.05 -9.87
C PRO A 139 5.20 8.07 -9.60
N HIS A 140 6.45 7.76 -9.97
CA HIS A 140 7.57 8.68 -9.84
C HIS A 140 8.67 8.39 -10.86
N GLY A 141 9.57 9.36 -10.98
CA GLY A 141 10.77 9.24 -11.77
C GLY A 141 10.55 9.05 -13.27
N GLN A 142 11.67 8.92 -13.96
CA GLN A 142 11.73 8.65 -15.38
C GLN A 142 13.00 7.87 -15.68
N TYR A 143 12.85 6.84 -16.51
CA TYR A 143 13.91 6.11 -17.18
C TYR A 143 13.75 6.34 -18.69
N ASP A 144 14.76 6.92 -19.32
CA ASP A 144 14.84 7.04 -20.77
C ASP A 144 15.95 6.11 -21.27
N GLY A 145 15.56 4.99 -21.88
CA GLY A 145 16.48 4.01 -22.43
C GLY A 145 17.18 4.43 -23.71
N THR A 146 16.69 5.47 -24.40
CA THR A 146 17.36 6.01 -25.61
C THR A 146 18.47 6.96 -25.23
N ALA A 147 18.23 7.80 -24.22
CA ALA A 147 19.22 8.74 -23.70
C ALA A 147 20.11 8.13 -22.60
N GLU A 148 19.83 6.90 -22.16
CA GLU A 148 20.48 6.22 -21.03
C GLU A 148 20.46 7.05 -19.73
N THR A 149 19.34 7.73 -19.45
CA THR A 149 19.22 8.58 -18.25
C THR A 149 18.14 8.10 -17.28
N VAL A 150 18.42 8.32 -15.99
CA VAL A 150 17.49 8.02 -14.89
C VAL A 150 17.35 9.25 -14.00
N ARG A 151 16.11 9.63 -13.68
CA ARG A 151 15.81 10.74 -12.77
C ARG A 151 14.70 10.31 -11.80
N GLY A 152 14.87 10.61 -10.51
CA GLY A 152 13.83 10.39 -9.50
C GLY A 152 13.40 8.93 -9.33
N ALA A 153 14.30 7.97 -9.53
CA ALA A 153 14.02 6.54 -9.40
C ALA A 153 13.65 6.11 -7.97
N ASN A 154 14.07 6.88 -6.96
CA ASN A 154 13.60 6.67 -5.60
C ASN A 154 12.27 7.39 -5.40
N SER A 155 11.35 6.70 -4.73
CA SER A 155 10.09 7.29 -4.33
C SER A 155 10.29 8.49 -3.37
N ARG A 156 9.33 9.40 -3.38
CA ARG A 156 9.31 10.63 -2.58
C ARG A 156 8.43 10.55 -1.33
N ILE A 157 7.86 9.39 -1.04
CA ILE A 157 7.12 9.12 0.20
C ILE A 157 8.06 8.35 1.12
N ASP A 158 8.47 8.93 2.24
CA ASP A 158 9.37 8.25 3.17
C ASP A 158 8.59 7.25 4.04
N ARG A 159 7.36 7.59 4.42
CA ARG A 159 6.56 6.78 5.35
C ARG A 159 5.06 6.92 5.12
N LEU A 160 4.35 5.80 5.29
CA LEU A 160 2.89 5.73 5.39
C LEU A 160 2.52 5.35 6.82
N THR A 161 1.65 6.11 7.46
CA THR A 161 1.18 5.83 8.82
C THR A 161 -0.34 5.94 8.88
N HIS A 162 -0.94 5.10 9.72
CA HIS A 162 -2.37 5.04 9.94
C HIS A 162 -2.68 5.35 11.41
N TYR A 163 -3.71 6.16 11.62
CA TYR A 163 -4.28 6.44 12.95
C TYR A 163 -5.79 6.23 12.92
N ARG A 164 -6.30 5.64 14.00
CA ARG A 164 -7.72 5.35 14.17
C ARG A 164 -8.32 6.25 15.26
N GLY A 165 -9.40 6.93 14.95
CA GLY A 165 -10.27 7.61 15.92
C GLY A 165 -11.49 6.77 16.28
N LYS A 166 -12.49 7.40 16.90
CA LYS A 166 -13.74 6.74 17.27
C LYS A 166 -14.50 6.24 16.03
N ASP A 167 -14.66 7.10 15.03
CA ASP A 167 -15.53 6.93 13.87
C ASP A 167 -14.88 7.36 12.56
N ALA A 168 -13.54 7.43 12.54
CA ALA A 168 -12.78 7.86 11.39
C ALA A 168 -11.32 7.36 11.44
N ASP A 169 -10.64 7.42 10.30
CA ASP A 169 -9.21 7.15 10.17
C ASP A 169 -8.47 8.33 9.59
N VAL A 170 -7.18 8.43 9.90
CA VAL A 170 -6.25 9.34 9.22
C VAL A 170 -5.11 8.51 8.63
N LEU A 171 -4.87 8.69 7.34
CA LEU A 171 -3.63 8.25 6.70
C LEU A 171 -2.69 9.43 6.53
N VAL A 172 -1.43 9.23 6.90
CA VAL A 172 -0.37 10.23 6.90
C VAL A 172 0.76 9.75 6.00
N LEU A 173 1.13 10.60 5.05
CA LEU A 173 2.29 10.44 4.18
C LEU A 173 3.37 11.42 4.63
N ASP A 174 4.47 10.90 5.16
CA ASP A 174 5.68 11.69 5.32
C ASP A 174 6.41 11.71 3.97
N LEU A 175 6.67 12.91 3.47
CA LEU A 175 7.27 13.13 2.16
C LEU A 175 8.72 13.55 2.29
N ALA A 176 9.51 13.22 1.28
CA ALA A 176 10.90 13.65 1.17
C ALA A 176 11.02 15.17 1.37
N GLY A 177 12.02 15.57 2.17
CA GLY A 177 12.20 16.96 2.60
C GLY A 177 11.35 17.36 3.81
N GLY A 178 10.79 16.39 4.55
CA GLY A 178 10.16 16.60 5.86
C GLY A 178 8.77 17.22 5.83
N LYS A 179 8.14 17.28 4.65
CA LYS A 179 6.75 17.72 4.47
C LYS A 179 5.80 16.57 4.73
N GLN A 180 4.54 16.88 4.97
CA GLN A 180 3.56 15.85 5.26
C GLN A 180 2.21 16.16 4.61
N LEU A 181 1.57 15.10 4.13
CA LEU A 181 0.22 15.10 3.58
C LEU A 181 -0.60 14.10 4.38
N ALA A 182 -1.71 14.52 4.96
CA ALA A 182 -2.63 13.64 5.65
C ALA A 182 -4.04 13.73 5.08
N VAL A 183 -4.78 12.62 5.16
CA VAL A 183 -6.19 12.56 4.77
C VAL A 183 -6.99 11.89 5.88
N GLY A 184 -7.92 12.62 6.46
CA GLY A 184 -8.95 12.10 7.36
C GLY A 184 -10.13 11.56 6.55
N ILE A 185 -10.63 10.39 6.94
CA ILE A 185 -11.68 9.64 6.24
C ILE A 185 -12.65 9.09 7.30
N ALA A 186 -13.89 9.56 7.30
CA ALA A 186 -14.94 9.04 8.16
C ALA A 186 -15.26 7.56 7.86
N ASP A 187 -15.85 6.86 8.81
CA ASP A 187 -16.35 5.50 8.59
C ASP A 187 -17.47 5.45 7.55
N ASP A 188 -18.36 6.44 7.63
CA ASP A 188 -19.43 6.66 6.68
C ASP A 188 -19.26 8.04 6.03
N PRO A 189 -18.51 8.14 4.91
CA PRO A 189 -18.25 9.42 4.26
C PRO A 189 -19.50 10.13 3.72
N ALA A 190 -20.63 9.44 3.61
CA ALA A 190 -21.89 10.02 3.19
C ALA A 190 -22.64 10.70 4.34
N LYS A 191 -22.35 10.31 5.58
CA LYS A 191 -22.89 10.97 6.77
C LYS A 191 -22.00 12.15 7.14
N GLY A 192 -22.59 13.35 7.16
CA GLY A 192 -21.94 14.51 7.76
C GLY A 192 -21.73 14.30 9.26
N GLY A 193 -20.86 15.10 9.86
CA GLY A 193 -20.51 15.00 11.28
C GLY A 193 -19.13 15.57 11.53
N SER A 194 -18.83 15.81 12.81
CA SER A 194 -17.52 16.26 13.26
C SER A 194 -16.69 15.05 13.72
N HIS A 195 -15.45 15.00 13.28
CA HIS A 195 -14.53 13.90 13.54
C HIS A 195 -13.24 14.41 14.19
N GLU A 196 -12.67 13.61 15.08
CA GLU A 196 -11.36 13.83 15.67
C GLU A 196 -10.55 12.53 15.70
N VAL A 197 -9.33 12.61 15.19
CA VAL A 197 -8.33 11.53 15.25
C VAL A 197 -7.06 12.13 15.82
N SER A 198 -6.42 11.44 16.77
CA SER A 198 -5.17 11.88 17.37
C SER A 198 -4.12 10.76 17.31
N GLY A 199 -2.87 11.12 17.04
CA GLY A 199 -1.79 10.16 16.87
C GLY A 199 -0.48 10.83 16.49
N GLY A 200 0.64 10.26 16.93
CA GLY A 200 1.98 10.78 16.59
C GLY A 200 2.20 12.24 17.01
N GLY A 201 1.59 12.69 18.10
CA GLY A 201 1.68 14.08 18.60
C GLY A 201 0.79 15.09 17.88
N HIS A 202 -0.08 14.65 16.97
CA HIS A 202 -0.99 15.52 16.21
C HIS A 202 -2.45 15.20 16.56
N SER A 203 -3.34 16.19 16.37
CA SER A 203 -4.79 16.03 16.38
C SER A 203 -5.36 16.59 15.08
N TRP A 204 -6.12 15.77 14.36
CA TRP A 204 -6.82 16.12 13.12
C TRP A 204 -8.31 16.23 13.39
N ARG A 205 -8.88 17.38 13.08
CA ARG A 205 -10.31 17.67 13.25
C ARG A 205 -10.94 18.14 11.95
N TRP A 206 -12.09 17.60 11.61
CA TRP A 206 -12.84 17.99 10.41
C TRP A 206 -14.32 17.71 10.50
N ASP A 207 -15.07 18.36 9.62
CA ASP A 207 -16.47 18.06 9.37
C ASP A 207 -16.64 17.42 7.99
N GLY A 208 -17.57 16.48 7.87
CA GLY A 208 -17.90 15.79 6.63
C GLY A 208 -17.11 14.49 6.40
N GLY A 209 -17.32 13.87 5.23
CA GLY A 209 -16.84 12.51 5.00
C GLY A 209 -15.32 12.34 4.89
N TRP A 210 -14.61 13.39 4.53
CA TRP A 210 -13.16 13.38 4.43
C TRP A 210 -12.58 14.80 4.50
N LYS A 211 -11.31 14.91 4.87
CA LYS A 211 -10.56 16.16 4.77
C LYS A 211 -9.09 15.90 4.50
N ARG A 212 -8.52 16.72 3.63
CA ARG A 212 -7.08 16.79 3.41
C ARG A 212 -6.45 17.79 4.38
N PHE A 213 -5.27 17.44 4.90
CA PHE A 213 -4.42 18.29 5.70
C PHE A 213 -3.04 18.35 5.09
N ASP A 214 -2.59 19.55 4.75
CA ASP A 214 -1.21 19.81 4.32
C ASP A 214 -0.46 20.45 5.49
N THR A 215 0.50 19.74 6.06
CA THR A 215 1.34 20.26 7.15
C THR A 215 2.72 20.64 6.62
N GLY A 216 3.17 21.84 6.99
CA GLY A 216 4.51 22.32 6.68
C GLY A 216 5.61 21.50 7.35
N THR A 217 6.87 21.71 6.95
CA THR A 217 8.04 20.96 7.42
C THR A 217 8.07 20.77 8.93
N ARG A 218 8.26 19.53 9.39
CA ARG A 218 8.50 19.18 10.79
C ARG A 218 9.77 19.89 11.26
N THR A 219 9.63 21.03 11.94
CA THR A 219 10.75 21.62 12.67
C THR A 219 10.96 20.76 13.91
N GLY A 220 12.05 20.00 13.93
CA GLY A 220 12.43 19.22 15.09
C GLY A 220 12.56 20.11 16.32
N LYS A 221 11.64 19.94 17.26
CA LYS A 221 11.84 20.28 18.67
C LYS A 221 11.17 19.20 19.48
N ASP A 222 11.99 18.22 19.87
CA ASP A 222 11.90 17.57 21.18
C ASP A 222 13.34 17.28 21.59
N GLY A 223 14.04 18.36 21.92
CA GLY A 223 15.21 18.30 22.77
C GLY A 223 14.75 18.67 24.18
N LYS A 224 14.75 17.67 25.06
CA LYS A 224 15.22 17.76 26.45
C LYS A 224 15.50 16.36 26.97
#